data_AF-A0A524QQ75-F1
#
_entry.id   AF-A0A524QQ75-F1
#
_cell.length_a   1.000
_cell.length_b   1.000
_cell.length_c   1.000
_cell.angle_alpha   90.00
_cell.angle_beta   90.00
_cell.angle_gamma   90.00
#
_symmetry.space_group_name_H-M   'P 1'
#
loop_
_entity.id
_entity.type
_entity.pdbx_description
1 polymer ?
#
loop_
_entity_poly.entity_id
_entity_poly.type
_entity_poly.pdbx_seq_one_letter_code
_entity_poly.pdbx_strand_id
1 'polypeptide(L)' 'MAVGPLTGVRVVEMAGIGPGPFCAMMLADMGAEVV' A
#
# COMPACT_ATOMS: atom_id res chain seq x y z
N MET A 1 0.37 -16.84 -11.68
CA MET A 1 0.74 -15.60 -10.98
C MET A 1 -0.20 -15.49 -9.79
N ALA A 2 0.29 -15.72 -8.57
CA ALA A 2 -0.56 -15.58 -7.40
C ALA A 2 -0.88 -14.09 -7.21
N VAL A 3 -2.16 -13.79 -7.00
CA VAL A 3 -2.65 -12.46 -6.67
C VAL A 3 -2.15 -12.10 -5.26
N GLY A 4 -1.55 -10.93 -5.08
CA GLY A 4 -0.97 -10.50 -3.80
C GLY A 4 -2.03 -10.44 -2.69
N PRO A 5 -1.66 -10.66 -1.41
CA PRO A 5 -2.62 -10.84 -0.32
C PRO A 5 -3.53 -9.63 -0.05
N LEU A 6 -3.15 -8.43 -0.52
CA LEU A 6 -3.94 -7.20 -0.38
C LEU A 6 -4.66 -6.78 -1.68
N THR A 7 -4.77 -7.68 -2.64
CA THR A 7 -5.47 -7.35 -3.91
C THR A 7 -6.92 -7.00 -3.66
N GLY A 8 -7.36 -5.88 -4.23
CA GLY A 8 -8.72 -5.34 -4.06
C GLY A 8 -8.87 -4.42 -2.84
N VAL A 9 -7.83 -4.26 -2.02
CA VAL A 9 -7.79 -3.28 -0.94
C VAL A 9 -7.33 -1.92 -1.48
N ARG A 10 -8.03 -0.86 -1.09
CA ARG A 10 -7.67 0.54 -1.42
C ARG A 10 -7.23 1.25 -0.15
N VAL A 11 -6.06 1.86 -0.18
CA VAL A 11 -5.44 2.58 0.94
C VAL A 11 -5.26 4.03 0.54
N VAL A 12 -5.68 4.95 1.41
CA VAL A 12 -5.44 6.39 1.22
C VAL A 12 -4.23 6.78 2.05
N GLU A 13 -3.17 7.23 1.40
CA GLU A 13 -2.00 7.78 2.06
C GLU A 13 -2.11 9.31 2.12
N MET A 14 -2.29 9.85 3.33
CA MET A 14 -2.19 11.29 3.51
C MET A 14 -0.71 11.68 3.58
N ALA A 15 -0.22 12.25 2.47
CA ALA A 15 1.19 12.59 2.26
C ALA A 15 1.85 13.22 3.49
N GLY A 16 3.01 12.68 3.87
CA GLY A 16 3.82 13.14 4.98
C GLY A 16 5.26 12.66 4.84
N ILE A 17 6.14 13.08 5.75
CA ILE A 17 7.51 12.56 5.83
C ILE A 17 7.58 11.69 7.08
N GLY A 18 8.02 10.43 6.94
CA GLY A 18 8.21 9.54 8.08
C GLY A 18 7.78 8.08 7.81
N PRO A 19 7.38 7.33 8.84
CA PRO A 19 7.07 5.90 8.70
C PRO A 19 5.79 5.60 7.90
N GLY A 20 4.91 6.60 7.69
CA GLY A 20 3.68 6.47 6.91
C GLY A 20 3.92 6.05 5.45
N PRO A 21 4.69 6.83 4.66
CA PRO A 21 5.05 6.45 3.28
C PRO A 21 5.74 5.10 3.16
N PHE A 22 6.59 4.76 4.11
CA PHE A 22 7.26 3.47 4.09
C PHE A 22 6.27 2.30 4.30
N CYS A 23 5.32 2.46 5.23
CA CYS A 23 4.24 1.50 5.42
C CYS A 23 3.36 1.38 4.16
N ALA A 24 3.00 2.52 3.55
CA ALA A 24 2.22 2.56 2.32
C ALA A 24 2.90 1.80 1.16
N MET A 25 4.22 1.94 1.01
CA MET A 25 5.01 1.17 0.04
C MET A 25 4.95 -0.34 0.30
N MET A 26 5.10 -0.78 1.56
CA MET A 26 4.99 -2.21 1.92
C MET A 26 3.60 -2.78 1.61
N LEU A 27 2.53 -1.98 1.79
CA LEU A 27 1.17 -2.38 1.44
C LEU A 27 0.99 -2.50 -0.08
N ALA A 28 1.61 -1.60 -0.85
CA ALA A 28 1.61 -1.66 -2.32
C ALA A 28 2.33 -2.91 -2.85
N ASP A 29 3.47 -3.30 -2.25
CA ASP A 29 4.20 -4.53 -2.60
C ASP A 29 3.34 -5.79 -2.40
N MET A 30 2.41 -5.76 -1.45
CA MET A 30 1.43 -6.82 -1.19
C MET A 30 0.19 -6.77 -2.10
N GLY A 31 0.09 -5.79 -3.01
CA GLY A 31 -0.96 -5.68 -4.02
C GLY A 31 -2.09 -4.70 -3.69
N ALA A 32 -1.94 -3.84 -2.67
CA ALA A 32 -2.91 -2.79 -2.39
C ALA A 32 -2.84 -1.64 -3.43
N GLU A 33 -3.98 -1.03 -3.76
CA GLU A 33 -4.04 0.25 -4.49
C GLU A 33 -3.86 1.39 -3.49
N VAL A 34 -2.72 2.07 -3.54
CA VAL A 34 -2.41 3.22 -2.67
C VAL A 34 -2.58 4.52 -3.45
N VAL A 35 -3.34 5.48 -2.88
CA VAL A 35 -3.63 6.80 -3.47
C VAL A 35 -3.30 7.92 -2.50
#